data_AF-A0A1F5SWG2-F1
#
_entry.id   AF-A0A1F5SWG2-F1
#
_cell.length_a   1.000
_cell.length_b   1.000
_cell.length_c   1.000
_cell.angle_alpha   90.00
_cell.angle_beta   90.00
_cell.angle_gamma   90.00
#
_symmetry.space_group_name_H-M   'P 1'
#
loop_
_entity.id
_entity.type
_entity.pdbx_description
1 polymer ?
#
loop_
_entity_poly.entity_id
_entity_poly.type
_entity_poly.pdbx_seq_one_letter_code
_entity_poly.pdbx_strand_id
1 'polypeptide(L)'
;MKKAFIHIIVSILLTALLIFPNFVLAASPASDNLKKVGSTGDAPYEDIDSDKKNDLASIVGVVIQAFLSLLGVLFLVYMLYGGYNWMVAQGDEDKVKKAKETIQRAIIGLIIIIAAYAITYFVFGSLPGGGD
;
A
#
# COMPACT_ATOMS: atom_id res chain seq x y z
N MET A 1 -24.86 6.22 -18.62
CA MET A 1 -23.88 6.91 -17.76
C MET A 1 -23.26 5.99 -16.70
N LYS A 2 -24.02 5.32 -15.81
CA LYS A 2 -23.46 4.39 -14.80
C LYS A 2 -22.57 3.27 -15.38
N LYS A 3 -22.96 2.70 -16.53
CA LYS A 3 -22.21 1.64 -17.23
C LYS A 3 -20.88 2.12 -17.80
N ALA A 4 -20.86 3.34 -18.34
CA ALA A 4 -19.65 3.97 -18.88
C ALA A 4 -18.66 4.35 -17.76
N PHE A 5 -19.16 4.84 -16.63
CA PHE A 5 -18.34 5.11 -15.44
C PHE A 5 -17.71 3.83 -14.87
N ILE A 6 -18.46 2.73 -14.82
CA ILE A 6 -17.95 1.41 -14.45
C ILE A 6 -16.88 0.93 -15.44
N HIS A 7 -17.08 1.11 -16.75
CA HIS A 7 -16.06 0.73 -17.74
C HIS A 7 -14.79 1.58 -17.63
N ILE A 8 -14.89 2.87 -17.29
CA ILE A 8 -13.73 3.73 -17.03
C ILE A 8 -12.97 3.26 -15.80
N ILE A 9 -13.67 2.95 -14.69
CA ILE A 9 -13.03 2.41 -13.48
C ILE A 9 -12.37 1.06 -13.77
N VAL A 10 -13.05 0.17 -14.48
CA VAL A 10 -12.51 -1.15 -14.84
C VAL A 10 -11.30 -1.00 -15.77
N SER A 11 -11.34 -0.08 -16.72
CA SER A 11 -10.21 0.22 -17.60
C SER A 11 -9.02 0.74 -16.80
N ILE A 12 -9.23 1.68 -15.88
CA ILE A 12 -8.17 2.23 -15.01
C ILE A 12 -7.58 1.12 -14.13
N LEU A 13 -8.44 0.28 -13.55
CA LEU A 13 -8.04 -0.86 -12.71
C LEU A 13 -7.26 -1.92 -13.52
N LEU A 14 -7.64 -2.15 -14.78
CA LEU A 14 -6.97 -3.07 -15.69
C LEU A 14 -5.60 -2.55 -16.14
N THR A 15 -5.47 -1.25 -16.42
CA THR A 15 -4.16 -0.62 -16.66
C THR A 15 -3.31 -0.62 -15.40
N ALA A 16 -3.87 -0.38 -14.22
CA ALA A 16 -3.14 -0.47 -12.96
C ALA A 16 -2.63 -1.90 -12.71
N LEU A 17 -3.43 -2.93 -13.05
CA LEU A 17 -3.04 -4.33 -12.97
C LEU A 17 -1.88 -4.68 -13.92
N LEU A 18 -1.84 -4.09 -15.12
CA LEU A 18 -0.76 -4.29 -16.09
C LEU A 18 0.54 -3.57 -15.71
N ILE A 19 0.46 -2.45 -14.98
CA ILE A 19 1.64 -1.69 -14.52
C ILE A 19 2.15 -2.23 -13.17
N PHE A 20 1.32 -2.98 -12.44
CA PHE A 20 1.63 -3.59 -11.14
C PHE A 20 2.95 -4.40 -11.07
N PRO A 21 3.33 -5.21 -12.08
CA PRO A 21 4.60 -5.94 -12.06
C PRO A 21 5.82 -5.01 -12.07
N ASN A 22 5.67 -3.82 -12.66
CA ASN A 22 6.75 -2.84 -12.74
C ASN A 22 6.99 -2.13 -11.40
N PHE A 23 5.97 -1.96 -10.55
CA PHE A 23 6.13 -1.43 -9.19
C PHE A 23 6.83 -2.42 -8.24
N VAL A 24 6.68 -3.72 -8.47
CA VAL A 24 7.38 -4.79 -7.73
C VAL A 24 8.87 -4.85 -8.08
N LEU A 25 9.20 -4.66 -9.36
CA LEU A 25 10.60 -4.68 -9.85
C LEU A 25 11.37 -3.39 -9.57
N ALA A 26 10.69 -2.25 -9.36
CA ALA A 26 11.32 -0.98 -8.98
C ALA A 26 11.65 -0.87 -7.48
N ALA A 27 11.29 -1.88 -6.67
CA ALA A 27 11.69 -2.00 -5.28
C ALA A 27 13.12 -2.56 -5.10
N SER A 28 13.99 -2.43 -6.11
CA SER A 28 15.43 -2.45 -5.85
C SER A 28 15.81 -1.09 -5.26
N PRO A 29 16.30 -1.03 -4.01
CA PRO A 29 16.64 0.22 -3.40
C PRO A 29 17.82 0.82 -4.18
N ALA A 30 17.68 2.03 -4.71
CA ALA A 30 18.83 2.85 -5.10
C ALA A 30 19.81 3.04 -3.91
N SER A 31 19.39 2.74 -2.68
CA SER A 31 20.24 2.68 -1.48
C SER A 31 21.10 1.42 -1.34
N ASP A 32 20.82 0.30 -2.02
CA ASP A 32 21.65 -0.91 -1.93
C ASP A 32 22.95 -0.77 -2.72
N ASN A 33 22.89 -0.04 -3.85
CA ASN A 33 24.09 0.31 -4.61
C ASN A 33 24.89 1.43 -3.92
N LEU A 34 24.24 2.28 -3.11
CA LEU A 34 24.92 3.32 -2.34
C LEU A 34 25.60 2.77 -1.06
N LYS A 35 25.03 1.72 -0.45
CA LYS A 35 25.68 0.96 0.63
C LYS A 35 26.85 0.10 0.14
N LYS A 36 26.80 -0.43 -1.08
CA LYS A 36 27.90 -1.20 -1.69
C LYS A 36 29.09 -0.35 -2.15
N VAL A 37 28.89 0.92 -2.49
CA VAL A 37 30.01 1.85 -2.81
C VAL A 37 30.57 2.57 -1.57
N GLY A 38 29.87 2.52 -0.43
CA GLY A 38 30.37 3.01 0.87
C GLY A 38 31.11 1.96 1.69
N SER A 39 31.13 0.70 1.25
CA SER A 39 31.75 -0.44 1.95
C SER A 39 33.04 -0.92 1.25
N THR A 40 33.87 0.03 0.80
CA THR A 40 35.28 -0.22 0.42
C THR A 40 36.27 0.29 1.46
N GLY A 41 35.82 0.56 2.69
CA GLY A 41 36.69 0.93 3.81
C GLY A 41 36.23 0.27 5.11
N ASP A 42 36.94 -0.79 5.50
CA ASP A 42 37.07 -1.35 6.85
C ASP A 42 35.81 -1.74 7.65
N ALA A 43 35.43 -3.03 7.59
CA ALA A 43 34.99 -3.85 8.73
C ALA A 43 34.76 -5.31 8.27
N PRO A 44 34.93 -6.33 9.15
CA PRO A 44 35.20 -7.71 8.77
C PRO A 44 33.99 -8.37 8.10
N TYR A 45 34.25 -9.11 7.03
CA TYR A 45 33.34 -10.08 6.46
C TYR A 45 33.19 -11.22 7.47
N GLU A 46 32.20 -11.13 8.37
CA GLU A 46 31.62 -12.30 9.00
C GLU A 46 30.62 -12.93 8.04
N ASP A 47 30.60 -14.25 8.11
CA ASP A 47 30.37 -15.13 6.99
C ASP A 47 28.98 -15.05 6.36
N ILE A 48 29.02 -15.41 5.08
CA ILE A 48 27.91 -15.80 4.24
C ILE A 48 27.24 -17.04 4.88
N ASP A 49 26.36 -16.83 5.85
CA ASP A 49 25.29 -17.78 6.16
C ASP A 49 24.03 -17.35 5.41
N SER A 50 24.14 -17.57 4.10
CA SER A 50 23.02 -17.75 3.21
C SER A 50 22.29 -19.03 3.59
N ASP A 51 21.27 -18.96 4.44
CA ASP A 51 20.23 -20.00 4.43
C ASP A 51 18.90 -19.51 5.05
N LYS A 52 17.99 -19.08 4.17
CA LYS A 52 16.52 -19.19 4.27
C LYS A 52 15.74 -18.39 5.35
N LYS A 53 16.28 -17.33 5.94
CA LYS A 53 15.48 -16.49 6.88
C LYS A 53 15.03 -15.12 6.36
N ASN A 54 15.61 -14.60 5.28
CA ASN A 54 15.22 -13.31 4.71
C ASN A 54 14.38 -13.40 3.42
N ASP A 55 14.26 -14.58 2.82
CA ASP A 55 13.47 -14.76 1.59
C ASP A 55 11.97 -14.56 1.88
N LEU A 56 11.47 -15.19 2.95
CA LEU A 56 10.05 -15.06 3.31
C LEU A 56 9.71 -13.63 3.76
N ALA A 57 10.56 -12.99 4.56
CA ALA A 57 10.32 -11.61 5.01
C ALA A 57 10.41 -10.60 3.85
N SER A 58 11.34 -10.79 2.91
CA SER A 58 11.47 -9.94 1.72
C SER A 58 10.29 -10.14 0.76
N ILE A 59 9.93 -11.39 0.46
CA ILE A 59 8.75 -11.72 -0.35
C ILE A 59 7.48 -11.15 0.28
N VAL A 60 7.29 -11.31 1.59
CA VAL A 60 6.14 -10.76 2.31
C VAL A 60 6.14 -9.24 2.28
N GLY A 61 7.29 -8.57 2.46
CA GLY A 61 7.42 -7.11 2.36
C GLY A 61 7.02 -6.58 0.99
N VAL A 62 7.52 -7.21 -0.08
CA VAL A 62 7.17 -6.88 -1.47
C VAL A 62 5.67 -7.09 -1.72
N VAL A 63 5.12 -8.20 -1.26
CA VAL A 63 3.69 -8.52 -1.40
C VAL A 63 2.83 -7.49 -0.65
N ILE A 64 3.17 -7.16 0.60
CA ILE A 64 2.46 -6.16 1.40
C ILE A 64 2.50 -4.79 0.74
N GLN A 65 3.67 -4.35 0.26
CA GLN A 65 3.82 -3.07 -0.43
C GLN A 65 2.97 -3.01 -1.72
N ALA A 66 2.97 -4.11 -2.48
CA ALA A 66 2.17 -4.24 -3.68
C ALA A 66 0.66 -4.16 -3.32
N PHE A 67 0.20 -4.91 -2.31
CA PHE A 67 -1.18 -4.84 -1.83
C PHE A 67 -1.56 -3.44 -1.33
N LEU A 68 -0.71 -2.77 -0.54
CA LEU A 68 -0.96 -1.42 -0.04
C LEU A 68 -1.11 -0.40 -1.17
N SER A 69 -0.28 -0.49 -2.21
CA SER A 69 -0.38 0.39 -3.37
C SER A 69 -1.72 0.23 -4.11
N LEU A 70 -2.19 -1.01 -4.28
CA LEU A 70 -3.47 -1.31 -4.90
C LEU A 70 -4.64 -0.83 -4.03
N LEU A 71 -4.57 -1.09 -2.72
CA LEU A 71 -5.55 -0.63 -1.74
C LEU A 71 -5.69 0.90 -1.76
N GLY A 72 -4.58 1.64 -1.80
CA GLY A 72 -4.60 3.11 -1.85
C GLY A 72 -5.39 3.65 -3.05
N VAL A 73 -5.15 3.10 -4.24
CA VAL A 73 -5.90 3.46 -5.46
C VAL A 73 -7.38 3.06 -5.32
N LEU A 74 -7.66 1.88 -4.76
CA LEU A 74 -9.02 1.40 -4.55
C LEU A 74 -9.81 2.31 -3.60
N PHE A 75 -9.22 2.73 -2.49
CA PHE A 75 -9.82 3.68 -1.54
C PHE A 75 -10.10 5.03 -2.19
N LEU A 76 -9.18 5.54 -3.02
CA LEU A 76 -9.40 6.77 -3.77
C LEU A 76 -10.63 6.66 -4.69
N VAL A 77 -10.74 5.56 -5.44
CA VAL A 77 -11.89 5.30 -6.32
C VAL A 77 -13.19 5.18 -5.51
N TYR A 78 -13.17 4.48 -4.37
CA TYR A 78 -14.34 4.39 -3.49
C TYR A 78 -14.75 5.75 -2.90
N MET A 79 -13.79 6.60 -2.55
CA MET A 79 -14.05 7.94 -2.05
C MET A 79 -14.70 8.80 -3.15
N LEU A 80 -14.18 8.75 -4.38
CA LEU A 80 -14.77 9.42 -5.54
C LEU A 80 -16.18 8.91 -5.84
N TYR A 81 -16.41 7.59 -5.75
CA TYR A 81 -17.72 6.99 -5.97
C TYR A 81 -18.74 7.42 -4.89
N GLY A 82 -18.33 7.39 -3.62
CA GLY A 82 -19.15 7.85 -2.50
C GLY A 82 -19.47 9.35 -2.62
N GLY A 83 -18.48 10.17 -2.97
CA GLY A 83 -18.64 11.60 -3.21
C GLY A 83 -19.56 11.90 -4.39
N TYR A 84 -19.40 11.19 -5.51
CA TYR A 84 -20.30 11.30 -6.67
C TYR A 84 -21.74 10.94 -6.31
N ASN A 85 -21.94 9.85 -5.58
CA ASN A 85 -23.28 9.43 -5.16
C ASN A 85 -23.91 10.43 -4.17
N TRP A 86 -23.09 11.11 -3.36
CA TRP A 86 -23.56 12.19 -2.49
C TRP A 86 -23.99 13.42 -3.29
N MET A 87 -23.22 13.83 -4.32
CA MET A 87 -23.55 14.97 -5.18
C MET A 87 -24.81 14.75 -6.02
N VAL A 88 -25.09 13.51 -6.45
CA VAL A 88 -26.25 13.17 -7.30
C VAL A 88 -27.51 12.85 -6.48
N ALA A 89 -27.45 12.87 -5.15
CA ALA A 89 -28.59 12.49 -4.31
C ALA A 89 -29.80 13.43 -4.42
N GLN A 90 -29.67 14.64 -5.00
CA GLN A 90 -30.78 15.56 -5.32
C GLN A 90 -31.79 15.81 -4.16
N GLY A 91 -31.36 15.71 -2.91
CA GLY A 91 -32.21 15.91 -1.72
C GLY A 91 -32.92 14.65 -1.20
N ASP A 92 -32.68 13.48 -1.81
CA ASP A 92 -33.13 12.19 -1.30
C ASP A 92 -32.29 11.79 -0.08
N GLU A 93 -32.89 11.83 1.11
CA GLU A 93 -32.22 11.56 2.38
C GLU A 93 -31.61 10.15 2.44
N ASP A 94 -32.26 9.14 1.85
CA ASP A 94 -31.76 7.76 1.83
C ASP A 94 -30.50 7.64 0.98
N LYS A 95 -30.45 8.32 -0.16
CA LYS A 95 -29.25 8.37 -1.02
C LYS A 95 -28.11 9.12 -0.36
N VAL A 96 -28.40 10.23 0.32
CA VAL A 96 -27.40 10.99 1.09
C VAL A 96 -26.83 10.13 2.22
N LYS A 97 -27.69 9.44 2.97
CA LYS A 97 -27.28 8.57 4.08
C LYS A 97 -26.38 7.43 3.59
N LYS A 98 -26.78 6.73 2.52
CA LYS A 98 -25.96 5.65 1.93
C LYS A 98 -24.62 6.15 1.41
N ALA A 99 -24.57 7.33 0.79
CA ALA A 99 -23.32 7.91 0.32
C ALA A 99 -22.37 8.25 1.49
N LYS A 100 -22.90 8.86 2.55
CA LYS A 100 -22.13 9.16 3.77
C LYS A 100 -21.63 7.89 4.46
N GLU A 101 -22.46 6.86 4.59
CA GLU A 101 -22.04 5.56 5.14
C GLU A 101 -20.92 4.93 4.32
N THR A 102 -20.97 5.04 2.98
CA THR A 102 -19.92 4.54 2.10
C THR A 102 -18.59 5.27 2.33
N ILE A 103 -18.63 6.60 2.44
CA ILE A 103 -17.46 7.43 2.73
C ILE A 103 -16.90 7.12 4.12
N GLN A 104 -17.75 6.99 5.13
CA GLN A 104 -17.33 6.64 6.50
C GLN A 104 -16.63 5.28 6.55
N ARG A 105 -17.18 4.26 5.87
CA ARG A 105 -16.55 2.94 5.77
C ARG A 105 -15.18 3.00 5.07
N ALA A 106 -15.07 3.80 4.01
CA ALA A 106 -13.79 4.01 3.32
C ALA A 106 -12.75 4.69 4.23
N ILE A 107 -13.15 5.71 5.01
CA ILE A 107 -12.27 6.39 5.96
C ILE A 107 -11.81 5.44 7.08
N ILE A 108 -12.74 4.64 7.64
CA ILE A 108 -12.40 3.67 8.69
C ILE A 108 -11.38 2.65 8.17
N GLY A 109 -11.55 2.15 6.94
CA GLY A 109 -10.57 1.25 6.31
C GLY A 109 -9.19 1.88 6.16
N LEU A 110 -9.12 3.16 5.77
CA LEU A 110 -7.85 3.88 5.68
C LEU A 110 -7.18 4.06 7.06
N ILE A 111 -7.96 4.39 8.09
CA ILE A 111 -7.47 4.53 9.47
C ILE A 111 -6.87 3.22 9.96
N ILE A 112 -7.51 2.08 9.67
CA ILE A 112 -7.02 0.76 10.08
C ILE A 112 -5.64 0.47 9.45
N ILE A 113 -5.44 0.82 8.18
CA ILE A 113 -4.15 0.61 7.50
C ILE A 113 -3.04 1.44 8.14
N ILE A 114 -3.33 2.72 8.41
CA ILE A 114 -2.38 3.63 9.06
C ILE A 114 -2.06 3.14 10.48
N ALA A 115 -3.08 2.72 11.23
CA ALA A 115 -2.93 2.19 12.57
C ALA A 115 -2.11 0.88 12.58
N ALA A 116 -2.33 -0.02 11.62
CA ALA A 116 -1.56 -1.25 11.49
C ALA A 116 -0.07 -0.94 11.28
N TYR A 117 0.26 0.00 10.38
CA TYR A 117 1.65 0.43 10.17
C TYR A 117 2.27 1.06 11.42
N ALA A 118 1.53 1.92 12.11
CA ALA A 118 1.98 2.55 13.35
C ALA A 118 2.26 1.51 14.45
N ILE A 119 1.40 0.50 14.59
CA ILE A 119 1.58 -0.60 15.54
C ILE A 119 2.81 -1.43 15.17
N THR A 120 2.96 -1.80 13.88
CA THR A 120 4.13 -2.53 13.40
C THR A 120 5.42 -1.78 13.74
N TYR A 121 5.49 -0.50 13.40
CA TYR A 121 6.64 0.34 13.72
C TYR A 121 6.90 0.44 15.23
N PHE A 122 5.85 0.58 16.04
CA PHE A 122 5.98 0.64 17.50
C PHE A 122 6.51 -0.66 18.09
N VAL A 123 6.03 -1.81 17.62
CA VAL A 123 6.48 -3.14 18.09
C VAL A 123 7.93 -3.40 17.72
N PHE A 124 8.32 -3.10 16.47
CA PHE A 124 9.71 -3.27 16.03
C PHE A 124 10.67 -2.23 16.63
N GLY A 125 10.20 -0.99 16.84
CA GLY A 125 10.99 0.09 17.45
C GLY A 125 11.14 -0.01 18.97
N SER A 126 10.29 -0.78 19.65
CA SER A 126 10.34 -0.96 21.11
C SER A 126 11.09 -2.23 21.54
N LEU A 127 11.61 -3.03 20.60
CA LEU A 127 12.47 -4.18 20.89
C LEU A 127 13.87 -3.68 21.29
N PRO A 128 14.31 -3.84 22.56
CA PRO A 128 15.59 -3.29 23.06
C PRO A 128 16.86 -3.98 22.56
N GLY A 129 16.87 -4.58 21.36
CA GLY A 129 17.98 -5.42 20.88
C GLY A 129 18.18 -5.41 19.37
N GLY A 130 17.73 -4.36 18.67
CA GLY A 130 17.90 -4.21 17.22
C GLY A 130 18.95 -3.16 16.81
N GLY A 131 19.77 -2.73 17.75
CA GLY A 131 20.81 -1.73 17.53
C GLY A 131 21.98 -2.01 18.44
N ASP A 132 22.75 -3.03 18.08
CA ASP A 132 24.21 -3.16 18.19
C ASP A 132 24.62 -4.29 17.23
#